data_AF-A0A399WJ34-F1
#
_entry.id   AF-A0A399WJ34-F1
#
_cell.length_a   1.000
_cell.length_b   1.000
_cell.length_c   1.000
_cell.angle_alpha   90.00
_cell.angle_beta   90.00
_cell.angle_gamma   90.00
#
_symmetry.space_group_name_H-M   'P 1'
#
loop_
_entity.id
_entity.type
_entity.pdbx_description
1 polymer ?
#
loop_
_entity_poly.entity_id
_entity_poly.type
_entity_poly.pdbx_seq_one_letter_code
_entity_poly.pdbx_strand_id
1 'polypeptide(L)'
;QRENNLDLVDQLKTYKLMYENGLDFSAAKAITGYGKTHDYGVGAQILKELGLKRFRLLSKNPPPRSVVDAFDLEIVETVKV
;
A
#
# COMPACT_ATOMS: atom_id res chain seq x y z
N GLN A 1 -5.00 -0.72 -8.91
CA GLN A 1 -4.05 0.17 -9.65
C GLN A 1 -4.58 0.82 -10.93
N ARG A 2 -5.83 0.60 -11.39
CA ARG A 2 -6.35 1.27 -12.61
C ARG A 2 -6.57 2.78 -12.47
N GLU A 3 -6.53 3.35 -11.26
CA GLU A 3 -6.74 4.78 -10.99
C GLU A 3 -5.44 5.55 -10.67
N ASN A 4 -4.29 5.12 -11.21
CA ASN A 4 -2.96 5.70 -10.95
C ASN A 4 -2.71 7.10 -11.56
N ASN A 5 -3.75 7.91 -11.82
CA ASN A 5 -3.55 9.33 -12.13
C ASN A 5 -3.56 10.23 -10.89
N LEU A 6 -4.07 9.75 -9.74
CA LEU A 6 -4.13 10.57 -8.51
C LEU A 6 -2.87 10.42 -7.65
N ASP A 7 -2.33 9.19 -7.51
CA ASP A 7 -1.26 8.93 -6.55
C ASP A 7 0.06 9.63 -6.93
N LEU A 8 0.43 9.67 -8.23
CA LEU A 8 1.62 10.42 -8.69
C LEU A 8 1.45 11.92 -8.52
N VAL A 9 0.25 12.45 -8.78
CA VAL A 9 -0.04 13.88 -8.63
C VAL A 9 0.07 14.28 -7.16
N ASP A 10 -0.50 13.51 -6.25
CA ASP A 10 -0.43 13.80 -4.82
C ASP A 10 0.98 13.55 -4.25
N GLN A 11 1.73 12.60 -4.81
CA GLN A 11 3.16 12.45 -4.53
C GLN A 11 3.95 13.71 -4.90
N LEU A 12 3.75 14.24 -6.11
CA LEU A 12 4.44 15.47 -6.56
C LEU A 12 4.04 16.69 -5.71
N LYS A 13 2.75 16.84 -5.39
CA LYS A 13 2.28 17.88 -4.45
C LYS A 13 2.93 17.73 -3.08
N THR A 14 3.10 16.50 -2.59
CA THR A 14 3.73 16.23 -1.28
C THR A 14 5.16 16.71 -1.29
N TYR A 15 5.95 16.35 -2.30
CA TYR A 15 7.34 16.81 -2.42
C TYR A 15 7.44 18.32 -2.58
N LYS A 16 6.55 18.93 -3.37
CA LYS A 16 6.48 20.38 -3.50
C LYS A 16 6.21 21.05 -2.15
N LEU A 17 5.22 20.55 -1.40
CA LEU A 17 4.84 21.09 -0.10
C LEU A 17 5.97 20.94 0.94
N MET A 18 6.70 19.83 0.91
CA MET A 18 7.90 19.65 1.74
C MET A 18 8.96 20.72 1.44
N TYR A 19 9.24 20.97 0.16
CA TYR A 19 10.26 21.94 -0.26
C TYR A 19 9.86 23.38 0.07
N GLU A 20 8.61 23.77 -0.20
CA GLU A 20 8.14 25.15 0.01
C GLU A 20 7.99 25.51 1.48
N ASN A 21 7.52 24.56 2.31
CA ASN A 21 7.18 24.84 3.71
C ASN A 21 8.16 24.22 4.71
N GLY A 22 9.23 23.56 4.24
CA GLY A 22 10.18 22.85 5.11
C GLY A 22 9.55 21.74 5.95
N LEU A 23 8.44 21.17 5.48
CA LEU A 23 7.70 20.14 6.21
C LEU A 23 8.40 18.78 6.09
N ASP A 24 8.27 17.98 7.15
CA ASP A 24 8.61 16.56 7.06
C ASP A 24 7.64 15.80 6.13
N PHE A 25 8.07 14.63 5.67
CA PHE A 25 7.31 13.82 4.72
C PHE A 25 5.96 13.35 5.30
N SER A 26 5.87 13.10 6.61
CA SER A 26 4.65 12.63 7.25
C SER A 26 3.60 13.74 7.34
N ALA A 27 4.01 14.93 7.73
CA ALA A 27 3.19 16.14 7.79
C ALA A 27 2.70 16.52 6.39
N ALA A 28 3.57 16.48 5.38
CA ALA A 28 3.17 16.78 4.01
C ALA A 28 2.17 15.73 3.46
N LYS A 29 2.38 14.44 3.72
CA LYS A 29 1.43 13.37 3.34
C LYS A 29 0.07 13.53 3.99
N ALA A 30 0.03 13.95 5.25
CA ALA A 30 -1.22 14.18 5.96
C ALA A 30 -2.06 15.29 5.30
N ILE A 31 -1.40 16.30 4.73
CA ILE A 31 -2.06 17.43 4.04
C ILE A 31 -2.51 17.05 2.63
N THR A 32 -1.66 16.36 1.87
CA THR A 32 -1.94 16.02 0.46
C THR A 32 -2.82 14.78 0.31
N GLY A 33 -2.90 13.92 1.34
CA GLY A 33 -3.57 12.64 1.27
C GLY A 33 -2.79 11.56 0.52
N TYR A 34 -1.53 11.81 0.16
CA TYR A 34 -0.70 10.87 -0.59
C TYR A 34 -0.59 9.52 0.14
N GLY A 35 -0.82 8.42 -0.58
CA GLY A 35 -0.70 7.06 -0.07
C GLY A 35 -1.71 6.69 1.04
N LYS A 36 -2.86 7.36 1.12
CA LYS A 36 -3.92 7.02 2.10
C LYS A 36 -4.67 5.74 1.74
N THR A 37 -4.85 5.46 0.46
CA THR A 37 -5.57 4.29 -0.04
C THR A 37 -4.60 3.28 -0.64
N HIS A 38 -4.76 2.01 -0.28
CA HIS A 38 -4.00 0.90 -0.85
C HIS A 38 -4.98 -0.15 -1.37
N ASP A 39 -4.77 -0.58 -2.61
CA ASP A 39 -5.52 -1.66 -3.25
C ASP A 39 -4.68 -2.94 -3.22
N TYR A 40 -5.06 -3.87 -2.37
CA TYR A 40 -4.42 -5.19 -2.25
C TYR A 40 -5.14 -6.28 -3.07
N GLY A 41 -6.27 -5.96 -3.70
CA GLY A 41 -7.14 -6.94 -4.33
C GLY A 41 -6.50 -7.59 -5.55
N VAL A 42 -5.82 -6.80 -6.39
CA VAL A 42 -5.11 -7.32 -7.58
C VAL A 42 -4.01 -8.31 -7.17
N GLY A 43 -3.22 -7.98 -6.16
CA GLY A 43 -2.16 -8.87 -5.67
C GLY A 43 -2.74 -10.16 -5.08
N ALA A 44 -3.80 -10.05 -4.29
CA ALA A 44 -4.48 -11.21 -3.73
C ALA A 44 -5.10 -12.11 -4.81
N GLN A 45 -5.69 -11.54 -5.87
CA GLN A 45 -6.20 -12.30 -7.02
C GLN A 45 -5.08 -13.08 -7.72
N ILE A 46 -3.94 -12.44 -7.98
CA ILE A 46 -2.77 -13.11 -8.59
C ILE A 46 -2.32 -14.29 -7.73
N LEU A 47 -2.18 -14.11 -6.42
CA LEU A 47 -1.75 -15.17 -5.51
C LEU A 47 -2.74 -16.35 -5.50
N LYS A 48 -4.05 -16.05 -5.54
CA LYS A 48 -5.11 -17.05 -5.62
C LYS A 48 -5.09 -17.81 -6.94
N GLU A 49 -4.94 -17.12 -8.06
CA GLU A 49 -4.85 -17.73 -9.40
C GLU A 49 -3.62 -18.63 -9.55
N LEU A 50 -2.52 -18.31 -8.86
CA LEU A 50 -1.34 -19.17 -8.75
C LEU A 50 -1.54 -20.38 -7.82
N GLY A 51 -2.69 -20.51 -7.17
CA GLY A 51 -3.05 -21.64 -6.31
C GLY A 51 -2.49 -21.55 -4.89
N LEU A 52 -1.99 -20.39 -4.47
CA LEU A 52 -1.52 -20.21 -3.09
C LEU A 52 -2.72 -20.17 -2.13
N LYS A 53 -2.49 -20.68 -0.92
CA LYS A 53 -3.42 -20.57 0.21
C LYS A 53 -2.76 -19.97 1.45
N ARG A 54 -1.46 -20.22 1.63
CA ARG A 54 -0.68 -19.80 2.79
C ARG A 54 0.70 -19.33 2.35
N PHE A 55 1.17 -18.19 2.86
CA PHE A 55 2.49 -17.66 2.48
C PHE A 55 3.12 -16.80 3.57
N ARG A 56 4.45 -16.68 3.52
CA ARG A 56 5.21 -15.73 4.34
C ARG A 56 5.30 -14.41 3.59
N LEU A 57 4.83 -13.33 4.18
CA LEU A 57 4.81 -12.01 3.58
C LEU A 57 6.09 -11.25 3.92
N LEU A 58 6.84 -10.82 2.90
CA LEU A 58 7.92 -9.86 3.05
C LEU A 58 7.36 -8.44 2.97
N SER A 59 7.29 -7.71 4.08
CA SER A 59 6.76 -6.35 4.07
C SER A 59 7.21 -5.50 5.26
N LYS A 60 7.41 -4.20 5.00
CA LYS A 60 7.50 -3.15 6.03
C LYS A 60 6.12 -2.81 6.61
N ASN A 61 5.12 -2.79 5.72
CA ASN A 61 3.76 -2.35 5.99
C ASN A 61 2.78 -3.43 5.50
N PRO A 62 2.52 -4.47 6.29
CA PRO A 62 1.63 -5.55 5.88
C PRO A 62 0.18 -5.04 5.71
N PRO A 63 -0.61 -5.62 4.79
CA PRO A 63 -2.02 -5.30 4.66
C PRO A 63 -2.81 -5.77 5.90
N PRO A 64 -4.01 -5.24 6.13
CA PRO A 64 -4.93 -5.81 7.10
C PRO A 64 -5.23 -7.27 6.75
N ARG A 65 -5.21 -8.17 7.75
CA ARG A 65 -5.47 -9.60 7.54
C ARG A 65 -6.82 -9.86 6.88
N SER A 66 -7.85 -9.11 7.29
CA SER A 66 -9.21 -9.21 6.72
C SER A 66 -9.27 -9.04 5.21
N VAL A 67 -8.36 -8.24 4.63
CA VAL A 67 -8.29 -8.05 3.18
C VAL A 67 -7.76 -9.29 2.50
N VAL A 68 -6.82 -10.01 3.12
CA VAL A 68 -6.21 -11.22 2.55
C VAL A 68 -7.13 -12.43 2.76
N ASP A 69 -7.73 -12.53 3.95
CA ASP A 69 -8.67 -13.60 4.30
C ASP A 69 -9.87 -13.63 3.34
N ALA A 70 -10.32 -12.46 2.85
CA ALA A 70 -11.41 -12.34 1.87
C ALA A 70 -11.11 -13.00 0.50
N PHE A 71 -9.85 -13.35 0.21
CA PHE A 71 -9.44 -14.02 -1.02
C PHE A 71 -9.10 -15.50 -0.82
N ASP A 72 -9.43 -16.10 0.32
CA ASP A 72 -9.03 -17.47 0.72
C ASP A 72 -7.51 -17.64 0.85
N LEU A 73 -6.84 -16.57 1.29
CA LEU A 73 -5.41 -16.50 1.48
C LEU A 73 -5.07 -16.27 2.96
N GLU A 74 -3.94 -16.80 3.42
CA GLU A 74 -3.47 -16.68 4.80
C GLU A 74 -2.00 -16.23 4.85
N ILE A 75 -1.71 -15.18 5.61
CA ILE A 75 -0.34 -14.78 5.95
C ILE A 75 0.10 -15.56 7.19
N VAL A 76 0.98 -16.55 7.01
CA VAL A 76 1.48 -17.37 8.14
C VAL A 76 2.60 -16.69 8.93
N GLU A 77 3.31 -15.77 8.29
CA GLU A 77 4.38 -14.99 8.91
C GLU A 77 4.58 -13.69 8.15
N THR A 78 4.90 -12.60 8.84
CA THR A 78 5.41 -11.38 8.21
C THR A 78 6.88 -11.23 8.53
N VAL A 79 7.72 -11.35 7.50
CA VAL A 79 9.15 -11.09 7.59
C VAL A 79 9.36 -9.62 7.26
N LYS A 80 9.84 -8.85 8.25
CA LYS A 80 10.14 -7.43 8.06
C LYS A 80 11.39 -7.27 7.18
N VAL A 81 11.27 -6.38 6.19
CA VAL A 81 12.36 -5.94 5.29
C VAL A 81 12.57 -4.45 5.40
#